data_AF-A0A1H4TMG3-F1
#
_entry.id   AF-A0A1H4TMG3-F1
#
_cell.length_a   1.000
_cell.length_b   1.000
_cell.length_c   1.000
_cell.angle_alpha   90.00
_cell.angle_beta   90.00
_cell.angle_gamma   90.00
#
_symmetry.space_group_name_H-M   'P 1'
#
loop_
_entity.id
_entity.type
_entity.pdbx_description
1 polymer ?
#
loop_
_entity_poly.entity_id
_entity_poly.type
_entity_poly.pdbx_seq_one_letter_code
_entity_poly.pdbx_strand_id
1 'polypeptide(L)'
;MYNKTNERHNPQYPNARAIRRACSKELYRTAKRLKTWISPELMKQAEDTYYKQVVLNLAVIVEMQSNRKAQADWWEEHVSGDIAELWQVEPAVLNRAFRDAYGG
;
A
#
# COMPACT_ATOMS: atom_id res chain seq x y z
N MET A 1 -9.27 -31.20 27.54
CA MET A 1 -8.80 -29.88 27.06
C MET A 1 -9.33 -29.68 25.66
N TYR A 2 -10.28 -28.77 25.45
CA TYR A 2 -10.84 -28.49 24.13
C TYR A 2 -9.93 -27.45 23.44
N ASN A 3 -9.13 -27.90 22.48
CA ASN A 3 -8.34 -26.99 21.65
C ASN A 3 -9.32 -26.24 20.73
N LYS A 4 -9.66 -25.01 21.12
CA LYS A 4 -10.37 -24.07 20.25
C LYS A 4 -9.42 -23.71 19.10
N THR A 5 -9.53 -24.44 17.99
CA THR A 5 -8.94 -24.03 16.73
C THR A 5 -9.56 -22.68 16.38
N ASN A 6 -8.77 -21.60 16.49
CA ASN A 6 -9.14 -20.32 15.92
C ASN A 6 -9.23 -20.52 14.41
N GLU A 7 -10.41 -20.90 13.92
CA GLU A 7 -10.73 -20.84 12.51
C GLU A 7 -10.35 -19.44 12.04
N ARG A 8 -9.40 -19.34 11.10
CA ARG A 8 -9.09 -18.07 10.46
C ARG A 8 -10.40 -17.61 9.84
N HIS A 9 -11.02 -16.61 10.45
CA HIS A 9 -12.18 -15.92 9.87
C HIS A 9 -11.83 -15.63 8.41
N ASN A 10 -12.63 -16.19 7.49
CA ASN A 10 -12.40 -16.01 6.06
C ASN A 10 -12.27 -14.51 5.81
N PRO A 11 -11.14 -14.00 5.30
CA PRO A 11 -10.92 -12.57 5.26
C PRO A 11 -11.98 -11.93 4.40
N GLN A 12 -12.79 -11.09 5.05
CA GLN A 12 -13.80 -10.35 4.34
C GLN A 12 -13.10 -9.33 3.46
N TYR A 13 -13.40 -9.37 2.17
CA TYR A 13 -12.88 -8.40 1.22
C TYR A 13 -13.21 -6.97 1.70
N PRO A 14 -12.21 -6.07 1.76
CA PRO A 14 -12.47 -4.69 2.13
C PRO A 14 -13.31 -4.01 1.04
N ASN A 15 -14.18 -3.08 1.46
CA ASN A 15 -14.91 -2.25 0.50
C ASN A 15 -13.98 -1.19 -0.13
N ALA A 16 -14.41 -0.64 -1.27
CA ALA A 16 -13.66 0.38 -2.02
C ALA A 16 -13.23 1.58 -1.16
N ARG A 17 -14.09 2.04 -0.25
CA ARG A 17 -13.78 3.18 0.64
C ARG A 17 -12.65 2.84 1.61
N ALA A 18 -12.64 1.63 2.16
CA ALA A 18 -11.59 1.17 3.05
C ALA A 18 -10.24 1.08 2.32
N ILE A 19 -10.24 0.53 1.10
CA ILE A 19 -9.03 0.45 0.25
C ILE A 19 -8.49 1.85 -0.03
N ARG A 20 -9.33 2.79 -0.50
CA ARG A 20 -8.90 4.18 -0.76
C ARG A 20 -8.26 4.83 0.46
N ARG A 21 -8.89 4.69 1.63
CA ARG A 21 -8.36 5.26 2.88
C ARG A 21 -7.01 4.66 3.28
N ALA A 22 -6.82 3.36 3.06
CA ALA A 22 -5.54 2.70 3.32
C ALA A 22 -4.45 3.26 2.39
N CYS A 23 -4.68 3.26 1.07
CA CYS A 23 -3.75 3.80 0.07
C CYS A 23 -3.37 5.26 0.36
N SER A 24 -4.35 6.14 0.62
CA SER A 24 -4.08 7.55 0.94
C SER A 24 -3.25 7.71 2.22
N LYS A 25 -3.56 6.93 3.27
CA LYS A 25 -2.82 7.00 4.55
C LYS A 25 -1.38 6.51 4.38
N GLU A 26 -1.18 5.44 3.63
CA GLU A 26 0.15 4.88 3.35
C GLU A 26 0.99 5.87 2.54
N LEU A 27 0.48 6.41 1.42
CA LEU A 27 1.22 7.37 0.60
C LEU A 27 1.50 8.69 1.33
N TYR A 28 0.56 9.19 2.12
CA TYR A 28 0.81 10.38 2.94
C TYR A 28 1.99 10.18 3.91
N ARG A 29 2.06 9.01 4.56
CA ARG A 29 3.17 8.68 5.47
C ARG A 29 4.48 8.50 4.72
N THR A 30 4.45 7.84 3.57
CA THR A 30 5.61 7.69 2.68
C THR A 30 6.17 9.05 2.26
N ALA A 31 5.32 9.96 1.76
CA ALA A 31 5.73 11.31 1.39
C ALA A 31 6.33 12.08 2.59
N LYS A 32 5.74 11.95 3.78
CA LYS A 32 6.29 12.54 5.01
C LYS A 32 7.67 11.98 5.37
N ARG A 33 7.94 10.70 5.13
CA ARG A 33 9.26 10.07 5.35
C ARG A 33 10.31 10.51 4.33
N LEU A 34 9.89 10.75 3.08
CA LEU A 34 10.75 11.30 2.03
C LEU A 34 11.22 12.72 2.33
N LYS A 35 10.48 13.47 3.16
CA LYS A 35 10.68 14.90 3.41
C LYS A 35 10.62 15.75 2.14
N THR A 36 9.88 15.26 1.14
CA THR A 36 9.62 15.95 -0.12
C THR A 36 8.23 16.55 -0.09
N TRP A 37 8.09 17.78 -0.59
CA TRP A 37 6.77 18.35 -0.83
C TRP A 37 6.19 17.76 -2.10
N ILE A 38 5.03 17.10 -1.98
CA ILE A 38 4.24 16.59 -3.09
C ILE A 38 2.99 17.47 -3.20
N SER A 39 2.72 18.00 -4.39
CA SER A 39 1.52 18.81 -4.60
C SER A 39 0.25 17.98 -4.38
N PRO A 40 -0.88 18.59 -3.98
CA PRO A 40 -2.13 17.87 -3.79
C PRO A 40 -2.57 17.07 -5.03
N GLU A 41 -2.29 17.60 -6.23
CA GLU A 41 -2.61 16.98 -7.51
C GLU A 41 -1.77 15.70 -7.75
N LEU A 42 -0.45 15.79 -7.55
CA LEU A 42 0.45 14.63 -7.70
C LEU A 42 0.18 13.56 -6.64
N MET A 43 -0.20 13.96 -5.43
CA MET A 43 -0.63 13.01 -4.39
C MET A 43 -1.90 12.29 -4.82
N LYS A 44 -2.91 13.03 -5.31
CA LYS A 44 -4.17 12.44 -5.75
C LYS A 44 -3.99 11.45 -6.89
N GLN A 45 -3.13 11.79 -7.86
CA GLN A 45 -2.79 10.91 -8.98
C GLN A 45 -2.11 9.61 -8.48
N ALA A 46 -1.15 9.72 -7.57
CA ALA A 46 -0.49 8.55 -6.98
C ALA A 46 -1.47 7.66 -6.19
N GLU A 47 -2.37 8.25 -5.42
CA GLU A 47 -3.42 7.53 -4.69
C GLU A 47 -4.36 6.77 -5.62
N ASP A 48 -4.74 7.37 -6.76
CA ASP A 48 -5.59 6.71 -7.74
C ASP A 48 -4.86 5.59 -8.48
N THR A 49 -3.56 5.77 -8.80
CA THR A 49 -2.71 4.70 -9.37
C THR A 49 -2.62 3.51 -8.41
N TYR A 50 -2.27 3.77 -7.15
CA TYR A 50 -2.15 2.72 -6.14
C TYR A 50 -3.49 2.02 -5.87
N TYR A 51 -4.58 2.78 -5.70
CA TYR A 51 -5.92 2.22 -5.51
C TYR A 51 -6.32 1.30 -6.67
N LYS A 52 -6.08 1.72 -7.92
CA LYS A 52 -6.41 0.91 -9.11
C LYS A 52 -5.65 -0.42 -9.08
N GLN A 53 -4.35 -0.40 -8.80
CA GLN A 53 -3.54 -1.62 -8.73
C GLN A 53 -4.02 -2.57 -7.64
N VAL A 54 -4.38 -2.06 -6.46
CA VAL A 54 -4.90 -2.90 -5.36
C VAL A 54 -6.24 -3.52 -5.71
N VAL A 55 -7.16 -2.77 -6.34
CA VAL A 55 -8.48 -3.31 -6.70
C VAL A 55 -8.37 -4.36 -7.81
N LEU A 56 -7.49 -4.17 -8.80
CA LEU A 56 -7.24 -5.16 -9.85
C LEU A 56 -6.66 -6.46 -9.31
N ASN A 57 -5.86 -6.38 -8.23
CA ASN A 57 -5.17 -7.52 -7.63
C ASN A 57 -5.73 -7.92 -6.26
N LEU A 58 -6.99 -7.57 -5.98
CA LEU A 58 -7.55 -7.60 -4.63
C LEU A 58 -7.48 -8.98 -3.97
N ALA A 59 -7.68 -10.06 -4.74
CA ALA A 59 -7.59 -11.43 -4.24
C ALA A 59 -6.20 -11.73 -3.64
N VAL A 60 -5.14 -11.43 -4.39
CA VAL A 60 -3.74 -11.64 -3.96
C VAL A 60 -3.38 -10.75 -2.78
N ILE A 61 -3.84 -9.49 -2.77
CA ILE A 61 -3.62 -8.56 -1.66
C ILE A 61 -4.26 -9.08 -0.36
N VAL A 62 -5.47 -9.64 -0.45
CA VAL A 62 -6.18 -10.23 0.69
C VAL A 62 -5.51 -11.51 1.17
N GLU A 63 -4.98 -12.35 0.28
CA GLU A 63 -4.16 -13.52 0.65
C GLU A 63 -2.91 -13.11 1.44
N MET A 64 -2.28 -11.99 1.07
CA MET A 64 -1.10 -11.44 1.74
C MET A 64 -1.40 -10.58 2.97
N GLN A 65 -2.66 -10.41 3.40
CA GLN A 65 -3.06 -9.44 4.44
C GLN A 65 -2.28 -9.53 5.77
N SER A 66 -1.80 -10.73 6.14
CA SER A 66 -1.06 -10.97 7.38
C SER A 66 0.46 -10.91 7.18
N ASN A 67 0.91 -10.70 5.94
CA ASN A 67 2.31 -10.67 5.56
C ASN A 67 2.67 -9.28 5.01
N ARG A 68 2.96 -8.36 5.92
CA ARG A 68 3.35 -6.98 5.59
C ARG A 68 4.57 -6.91 4.65
N LYS A 69 5.51 -7.84 4.79
CA LYS A 69 6.68 -7.91 3.91
C LYS A 69 6.23 -8.20 2.48
N ALA A 70 5.42 -9.24 2.27
CA ALA A 70 4.92 -9.59 0.95
C ALA A 70 4.08 -8.47 0.32
N GLN A 71 3.27 -7.76 1.09
CA GLN A 71 2.52 -6.60 0.58
C GLN A 71 3.44 -5.44 0.15
N ALA A 72 4.50 -5.17 0.92
CA ALA A 72 5.48 -4.14 0.55
C ALA A 72 6.33 -4.57 -0.65
N ASP A 73 6.71 -5.84 -0.75
CA ASP A 73 7.41 -6.41 -1.91
C ASP A 73 6.53 -6.30 -3.17
N TRP A 74 5.25 -6.65 -3.05
CA TRP A 74 4.27 -6.49 -4.13
C TRP A 74 4.11 -5.03 -4.56
N TRP A 75 4.04 -4.10 -3.60
CA TRP A 75 3.93 -2.67 -3.89
C TRP A 75 5.14 -2.15 -4.66
N GLU A 76 6.34 -2.56 -4.26
CA GLU A 76 7.58 -2.24 -4.95
C GLU A 76 7.56 -2.72 -6.40
N GLU A 77 7.08 -3.93 -6.65
CA GLU A 77 7.01 -4.51 -8.00
C GLU A 77 5.93 -3.88 -8.89
N HIS A 78 4.77 -3.51 -8.34
CA HIS A 78 3.57 -3.18 -9.15
C HIS A 78 3.16 -1.70 -9.12
N VAL A 79 3.67 -0.92 -8.18
CA VAL A 79 3.16 0.44 -7.91
C VAL A 79 4.29 1.46 -7.81
N SER A 80 5.43 1.08 -7.24
CA SER A 80 6.48 2.05 -6.92
C SER A 80 7.04 2.79 -8.12
N GLY A 81 7.22 2.12 -9.27
CA GLY A 81 7.79 2.72 -10.48
C GLY A 81 6.96 3.90 -10.98
N ASP A 82 5.65 3.70 -11.14
CA ASP A 82 4.71 4.74 -11.59
C ASP A 82 4.73 5.96 -10.65
N ILE A 83 4.79 5.71 -9.34
CA ILE A 83 4.80 6.80 -8.34
C ILE A 83 6.17 7.49 -8.30
N ALA A 84 7.27 6.75 -8.45
CA ALA A 84 8.62 7.32 -8.50
C ALA A 84 8.79 8.26 -9.70
N GLU A 85 8.28 7.86 -10.87
CA GLU A 85 8.26 8.71 -12.06
C GLU A 85 7.38 9.95 -11.83
N LEU A 86 6.15 9.76 -11.32
CA LEU A 86 5.20 10.84 -11.07
C LEU A 86 5.73 11.88 -10.07
N TRP A 87 6.41 11.44 -9.02
CA TRP A 87 6.96 12.31 -7.98
C TRP A 87 8.40 12.75 -8.26
N GLN A 88 9.01 12.25 -9.34
CA GLN A 88 10.42 12.49 -9.70
C GLN A 88 11.39 12.18 -8.55
N VAL A 89 11.19 11.04 -7.90
CA VAL A 89 12.05 10.56 -6.80
C VAL A 89 12.78 9.29 -7.20
N GLU A 90 13.91 9.04 -6.54
CA GLU A 90 14.68 7.81 -6.78
C GLU A 90 13.89 6.59 -6.25
N PRO A 91 13.71 5.53 -7.06
CA PRO A 91 12.87 4.38 -6.68
C PRO A 91 13.28 3.70 -5.38
N ALA A 92 14.58 3.48 -5.13
CA ALA A 92 15.02 2.79 -3.92
C ALA A 92 14.73 3.62 -2.65
N VAL A 93 14.86 4.94 -2.71
CA VAL A 93 14.49 5.88 -1.64
C VAL A 93 12.98 5.86 -1.39
N LEU A 94 12.17 5.83 -2.45
CA LEU A 94 10.71 5.67 -2.33
C LEU A 94 10.33 4.34 -1.68
N ASN A 95 10.91 3.23 -2.13
CA ASN A 95 10.65 1.90 -1.61
C ASN A 95 11.03 1.78 -0.13
N ARG A 96 12.19 2.34 0.25
CA ARG A 96 12.60 2.39 1.66
C ARG A 96 11.62 3.21 2.50
N ALA A 97 11.25 4.41 2.03
CA ALA A 97 10.30 5.27 2.73
C ALA A 97 8.92 4.62 2.88
N PHE A 98 8.46 3.88 1.87
CA PHE A 98 7.21 3.14 1.92
C PHE A 98 7.27 2.01 2.95
N ARG A 99 8.32 1.18 2.91
CA ARG A 99 8.53 0.09 3.88
C ARG A 99 8.59 0.59 5.32
N ASP A 100 9.24 1.74 5.55
CA ASP A 100 9.33 2.38 6.86
C ASP A 100 7.99 2.96 7.35
N ALA A 101 7.07 3.27 6.43
CA ALA A 101 5.74 3.81 6.73
C ALA A 101 4.64 2.74 6.81
N TYR A 102 4.86 1.57 6.20
CA TYR A 102 3.85 0.56 5.99
C TYR A 102 3.47 -0.16 7.30
N GLY A 103 2.18 -0.12 7.63
CA GLY A 103 1.64 -0.84 8.77
C GLY A 103 1.82 -0.20 10.15
N GLY A 104 2.27 1.06 10.26
CA GLY A 104 2.31 1.74 11.57
C GLY A 104 3.38 2.77 11.70
#